data_AF-A0A3D2C9Z7-F1
#
_entry.id   AF-A0A3D2C9Z7-F1
#
_cell.length_a   1.000
_cell.length_b   1.000
_cell.length_c   1.000
_cell.angle_alpha   90.00
_cell.angle_beta   90.00
_cell.angle_gamma   90.00
#
_symmetry.space_group_name_H-M   'P 1'
#
loop_
_entity.id
_entity.type
_entity.pdbx_description
1 polymer ?
#
loop_
_entity_poly.entity_id
_entity_poly.type
_entity_poly.pdbx_seq_one_letter_code
_entity_poly.pdbx_strand_id
1 'polypeptide(L)'
;MLAMSEVSKPLKVLPVTVKNSIRPVPPRPEYHHGEPSQAALQARKDALQTARTTALARVDGLVREQVDLSSGLHGDLAAMQSDGRELDALEAEQRETGLLARLQRTLNRRSAILARRSVSESLLGHYQTASRRLREASAFCDELSMCALELQDAVDTLHTDLVHTARDERASAERILSLEASLDGLGSEGLSPEALRARQDRLTFEERSESTALTLLRSRHELVQRELEPVRQLRDTVMKLHDEMSGFVMQANSAVDTAGRRIQALGMAADAPMVVAELHASLENLSEAMQATELYVEAAQDLVTRVLPDLSARLAAQQDVQGELDAAALEGLDRAQARALADRALRDAAEAEVDALTAEHS
;
A
#
# COMPACT_ATOMS: atom_id res chain seq x y z
N MET A 1 78.16 16.12 -14.86
CA MET A 1 77.37 14.98 -15.37
C MET A 1 76.11 14.94 -14.52
N LEU A 2 74.92 15.22 -15.06
CA LEU A 2 74.09 14.33 -15.91
C LEU A 2 73.78 13.01 -15.18
N ALA A 3 72.54 12.54 -15.01
CA ALA A 3 71.20 13.12 -15.29
C ALA A 3 70.13 12.22 -14.61
N MET A 4 68.83 12.55 -14.75
CA MET A 4 67.67 11.75 -14.29
C MET A 4 67.55 11.68 -12.74
N SER A 5 66.41 11.45 -12.09
CA SER A 5 64.99 11.38 -12.50
C SER A 5 64.14 11.93 -11.32
N GLU A 6 62.84 12.28 -11.40
CA GLU A 6 61.85 12.24 -12.48
C GLU A 6 60.75 13.32 -12.24
N VAL A 7 59.63 13.28 -12.97
CA VAL A 7 58.48 14.18 -12.78
C VAL A 7 57.25 13.40 -12.31
N SER A 8 56.86 13.57 -11.04
CA SER A 8 55.54 13.14 -10.55
C SER A 8 54.63 14.34 -10.36
N LYS A 9 53.65 14.51 -11.26
CA LYS A 9 52.57 15.50 -11.13
C LYS A 9 51.39 14.84 -10.42
N PRO A 10 50.87 15.37 -9.29
CA PRO A 10 49.66 14.85 -8.70
C PRO A 10 48.45 15.08 -9.62
N LEU A 11 47.60 14.06 -9.72
CA LEU A 11 46.37 14.07 -10.52
C LEU A 11 45.40 15.14 -10.03
N LYS A 12 44.84 15.92 -10.97
CA LYS A 12 43.66 16.77 -10.69
C LYS A 12 42.46 15.86 -10.42
N VAL A 13 42.07 15.75 -9.15
CA VAL A 13 40.74 15.23 -8.78
C VAL A 13 39.71 16.27 -9.18
N LEU A 14 38.92 15.98 -10.23
CA LEU A 14 37.71 16.73 -10.52
C LEU A 14 36.64 16.34 -9.48
N PRO A 15 35.93 17.28 -8.85
CA PRO A 15 34.82 16.94 -7.97
C PRO A 15 33.71 16.30 -8.81
N VAL A 16 33.39 15.04 -8.50
CA VAL A 16 32.23 14.37 -9.07
C VAL A 16 30.99 14.98 -8.42
N THR A 17 30.35 15.90 -9.11
CA THR A 17 29.05 16.46 -8.68
C THR A 17 27.98 15.39 -8.84
N VAL A 18 27.84 14.52 -7.83
CA VAL A 18 26.70 13.61 -7.72
C VAL A 18 25.45 14.49 -7.62
N LYS A 19 24.71 14.59 -8.72
CA LYS A 19 23.35 15.16 -8.71
C LYS A 19 22.45 14.18 -7.97
N ASN A 20 22.48 14.25 -6.65
CA ASN A 20 21.42 13.69 -5.82
C ASN A 20 20.13 14.39 -6.20
N SER A 21 19.35 13.77 -7.09
CA SER A 21 17.97 14.15 -7.37
C SER A 21 17.10 13.69 -6.22
N ILE A 22 17.36 14.26 -5.04
CA ILE A 22 16.41 14.28 -3.94
C ILE A 22 15.21 15.04 -4.49
N ARG A 23 14.16 14.31 -4.89
CA ARG A 23 12.84 14.94 -5.07
C ARG A 23 12.58 15.72 -3.78
N PRO A 24 12.13 16.99 -3.85
CA PRO A 24 11.75 17.68 -2.64
C PRO A 24 10.69 16.82 -1.96
N VAL A 25 11.01 16.31 -0.76
CA VAL A 25 10.02 15.72 0.12
C VAL A 25 8.94 16.79 0.24
N PRO A 26 7.67 16.50 -0.09
CA PRO A 26 6.61 17.49 0.06
C PRO A 26 6.68 18.00 1.51
N PRO A 27 6.56 19.32 1.75
CA PRO A 27 6.65 19.84 3.11
C PRO A 27 5.66 19.05 3.96
N ARG A 28 6.17 18.38 5.00
CA ARG A 28 5.31 17.73 5.99
C ARG A 28 4.28 18.77 6.41
N PRO A 29 2.97 18.48 6.36
CA PRO A 29 1.97 19.46 6.74
C PRO A 29 2.32 19.96 8.13
N GLU A 30 2.59 21.26 8.25
CA GLU A 30 2.82 21.87 9.55
C GLU A 30 1.49 21.80 10.30
N TYR A 31 1.39 20.86 11.24
CA TYR A 31 0.22 20.70 12.08
C TYR A 31 0.11 21.91 13.01
N HIS A 32 -0.47 22.99 12.49
CA HIS A 32 -0.99 24.06 13.32
C HIS A 32 -2.18 23.50 14.10
N HIS A 33 -1.89 23.02 15.32
CA HIS A 33 -2.88 22.88 16.38
C HIS A 33 -3.30 24.29 16.84
N GLY A 34 -3.96 25.01 15.93
CA GLY A 34 -4.69 26.23 16.27
C GLY A 34 -5.89 25.90 17.16
N GLU A 35 -6.54 26.93 17.69
CA GLU A 35 -7.70 26.77 18.56
C GLU A 35 -8.77 25.87 17.90
N PRO A 36 -9.32 24.88 18.64
CA PRO A 36 -10.29 23.96 18.07
C PRO A 36 -11.52 24.72 17.60
N SER A 37 -11.78 24.66 16.30
CA SER A 37 -12.84 25.41 15.63
C SER A 37 -13.60 24.51 14.65
N GLN A 38 -14.88 24.81 14.43
CA GLN A 38 -15.72 24.09 13.47
C GLN A 38 -15.11 24.11 12.04
N ALA A 39 -14.51 25.23 11.65
CA ALA A 39 -13.83 25.36 10.35
C ALA A 39 -12.61 24.44 10.24
N ALA A 40 -11.81 24.30 11.30
CA ALA A 40 -10.67 23.37 11.33
C ALA A 40 -11.13 21.90 11.33
N LEU A 41 -12.20 21.58 12.07
CA LEU A 41 -12.80 20.23 12.06
C LEU A 41 -13.34 19.87 10.67
N GLN A 42 -14.07 20.77 10.01
CA GLN A 42 -14.59 20.53 8.66
C GLN A 42 -13.46 20.40 7.64
N ALA A 43 -12.47 21.30 7.66
CA ALA A 43 -11.29 21.19 6.79
C ALA A 43 -10.53 19.87 7.01
N ARG A 44 -10.46 19.35 8.24
CA ARG A 44 -9.87 18.03 8.51
C ARG A 44 -10.71 16.89 7.96
N LYS A 45 -12.04 16.94 8.07
CA LYS A 45 -12.97 15.98 7.43
C LYS A 45 -12.78 15.95 5.92
N ASP A 46 -12.81 17.11 5.27
CA ASP A 46 -12.67 17.25 3.82
C ASP A 46 -11.31 16.74 3.33
N ALA A 47 -10.23 17.03 4.08
CA ALA A 47 -8.88 16.53 3.79
C ALA A 47 -8.76 15.01 3.94
N LEU A 48 -9.34 14.43 4.99
CA LEU A 48 -9.38 12.97 5.18
C LEU A 48 -10.20 12.29 4.09
N GLN A 49 -11.39 12.80 3.77
CA GLN A 49 -12.22 12.29 2.68
C GLN A 49 -11.51 12.35 1.33
N THR A 50 -10.81 13.45 1.04
CA THR A 50 -10.02 13.61 -0.19
C THR A 50 -8.91 12.57 -0.24
N ALA A 51 -8.07 12.49 0.80
CA ALA A 51 -6.97 11.53 0.89
C ALA A 51 -7.45 10.07 0.74
N ARG A 52 -8.54 9.71 1.43
CA ARG A 52 -9.19 8.39 1.37
C ARG A 52 -9.73 8.06 -0.02
N THR A 53 -10.38 9.02 -0.68
CA THR A 53 -10.90 8.84 -2.05
C THR A 53 -9.76 8.66 -3.06
N THR A 54 -8.68 9.44 -2.94
CA THR A 54 -7.48 9.29 -3.75
C THR A 54 -6.78 7.94 -3.49
N ALA A 55 -6.67 7.51 -2.23
CA ALA A 55 -6.07 6.23 -1.87
C ALA A 55 -6.87 5.04 -2.44
N LEU A 56 -8.19 5.03 -2.25
CA LEU A 56 -9.07 3.98 -2.79
C LEU A 56 -9.00 3.93 -4.32
N ALA A 57 -9.06 5.07 -5.01
CA ALA A 57 -8.94 5.13 -6.47
C ALA A 57 -7.58 4.66 -6.99
N ARG A 58 -6.48 4.94 -6.25
CA ARG A 58 -5.15 4.45 -6.60
C ARG A 58 -5.02 2.94 -6.41
N VAL A 59 -5.50 2.40 -5.29
CA VAL A 59 -5.49 0.95 -5.03
C VAL A 59 -6.37 0.21 -6.04
N ASP A 60 -7.58 0.71 -6.33
CA ASP A 60 -8.45 0.19 -7.39
C ASP A 60 -7.78 0.19 -8.78
N GLY A 61 -7.01 1.24 -9.10
CA GLY A 61 -6.18 1.28 -10.31
C GLY A 61 -5.09 0.21 -10.32
N LEU A 62 -4.31 0.11 -9.24
CA LEU A 62 -3.22 -0.86 -9.10
C LEU A 62 -3.71 -2.31 -9.20
N VAL A 63 -4.82 -2.67 -8.54
CA VAL A 63 -5.32 -4.07 -8.60
C VAL A 63 -5.86 -4.41 -9.99
N ARG A 64 -6.45 -3.46 -10.74
CA ARG A 64 -6.79 -3.69 -12.16
C ARG A 64 -5.55 -3.95 -13.01
N GLU A 65 -4.51 -3.13 -12.85
CA GLU A 65 -3.23 -3.32 -13.55
C GLU A 65 -2.58 -4.67 -13.22
N GLN A 66 -2.65 -5.11 -11.95
CA GLN A 66 -2.22 -6.46 -11.55
C GLN A 66 -2.98 -7.55 -12.30
N VAL A 67 -4.32 -7.46 -12.41
CA VAL A 67 -5.14 -8.46 -13.12
C VAL A 67 -4.78 -8.50 -14.60
N ASP A 68 -4.57 -7.35 -15.24
CA ASP A 68 -4.16 -7.26 -16.65
C ASP A 68 -2.74 -7.80 -16.87
N LEU A 69 -1.78 -7.47 -16.00
CA LEU A 69 -0.41 -8.00 -16.03
C LEU A 69 -0.38 -9.52 -15.81
N SER A 70 -1.12 -10.02 -14.82
CA SER A 70 -1.12 -11.43 -14.43
C SER A 70 -1.78 -12.32 -15.48
N SER A 71 -2.92 -11.88 -16.02
CA SER A 71 -3.61 -12.58 -17.12
C SER A 71 -2.79 -12.54 -18.43
N GLY A 72 -2.13 -11.41 -18.72
CA GLY A 72 -1.21 -11.29 -19.85
C GLY A 72 0.01 -12.21 -19.72
N LEU A 73 0.64 -12.26 -18.55
CA LEU A 73 1.75 -13.16 -18.26
C LEU A 73 1.33 -14.63 -18.36
N HIS A 74 0.21 -15.01 -17.74
CA HIS A 74 -0.32 -16.37 -17.84
C HIS A 74 -0.54 -16.78 -19.32
N GLY A 75 -1.11 -15.89 -20.14
CA GLY A 75 -1.31 -16.13 -21.58
C GLY A 75 0.00 -16.34 -22.35
N ASP A 76 1.04 -15.53 -22.11
CA ASP A 76 2.34 -15.70 -22.77
C ASP A 76 3.04 -17.00 -22.33
N LEU A 77 2.99 -17.33 -21.04
CA LEU A 77 3.58 -18.54 -20.49
C LEU A 77 2.87 -19.80 -21.00
N ALA A 78 1.54 -19.76 -21.13
CA ALA A 78 0.74 -20.82 -21.76
C ALA A 78 1.12 -21.03 -23.23
N ALA A 79 1.35 -19.95 -23.98
CA ALA A 79 1.81 -20.01 -25.37
C ALA A 79 3.22 -20.63 -25.47
N MET A 80 4.17 -20.20 -24.63
CA MET A 80 5.50 -20.83 -24.55
C MET A 80 5.41 -22.34 -24.25
N GLN A 81 4.50 -22.75 -23.38
CA GLN A 81 4.31 -24.15 -23.04
C GLN A 81 3.69 -24.95 -24.21
N SER A 82 2.75 -24.35 -24.96
CA SER A 82 2.17 -24.93 -26.17
C SER A 82 3.23 -25.18 -27.23
N ASP A 83 4.02 -24.16 -27.57
CA ASP A 83 5.08 -24.27 -28.58
C ASP A 83 6.18 -25.26 -28.13
N GLY A 84 6.46 -25.35 -26.83
CA GLY A 84 7.33 -26.38 -26.26
C GLY A 84 6.82 -27.80 -26.56
N ARG A 85 5.56 -28.08 -26.23
CA ARG A 85 4.92 -29.38 -26.53
C ARG A 85 4.90 -29.70 -28.02
N GLU A 86 4.70 -28.70 -28.90
CA GLU A 86 4.79 -28.89 -30.35
C GLU A 86 6.22 -29.27 -30.78
N LEU A 87 7.24 -28.61 -30.21
CA LEU A 87 8.64 -28.93 -30.47
C LEU A 87 9.02 -30.35 -30.02
N ASP A 88 8.50 -30.81 -28.88
CA ASP A 88 8.66 -32.19 -28.40
C ASP A 88 7.96 -33.22 -29.30
N ALA A 89 6.74 -32.92 -29.78
CA ALA A 89 6.04 -33.78 -30.73
C ALA A 89 6.84 -33.94 -32.04
N LEU A 90 7.37 -32.83 -32.58
CA LEU A 90 8.23 -32.82 -33.76
C LEU A 90 9.56 -33.60 -33.56
N GLU A 91 10.10 -33.65 -32.34
CA GLU A 91 11.24 -34.50 -31.98
C GLU A 91 10.85 -35.97 -31.82
N ALA A 92 9.68 -36.27 -31.23
CA ALA A 92 9.18 -37.63 -31.07
C ALA A 92 8.95 -38.32 -32.42
N GLU A 93 8.31 -37.65 -33.38
CA GLU A 93 8.16 -38.14 -34.77
C GLU A 93 9.53 -38.38 -35.45
N GLN A 94 10.53 -37.55 -35.15
CA GLN A 94 11.88 -37.72 -35.70
C GLN A 94 12.62 -38.93 -35.11
N ARG A 95 12.28 -39.35 -33.89
CA ARG A 95 12.88 -40.50 -33.19
C ARG A 95 12.31 -41.86 -33.59
N GLU A 96 11.15 -41.92 -34.26
CA GLU A 96 10.56 -43.20 -34.70
C GLU A 96 11.51 -44.04 -35.56
N THR A 97 11.68 -45.32 -35.21
CA THR A 97 12.70 -46.20 -35.81
C THR A 97 12.21 -47.07 -36.98
N GLY A 98 10.94 -46.93 -37.38
CA GLY A 98 10.32 -47.74 -38.45
C GLY A 98 10.86 -47.47 -39.87
N LEU A 99 10.76 -48.48 -40.75
CA LEU A 99 11.13 -48.37 -42.17
C LEU A 99 10.26 -47.34 -42.94
N LEU A 100 8.95 -47.30 -42.65
CA LEU A 100 8.05 -46.30 -43.22
C LEU A 100 8.38 -44.88 -42.70
N ALA A 101 8.63 -44.75 -41.40
CA ALA A 101 9.08 -43.49 -40.79
C ALA A 101 10.43 -43.00 -41.36
N ARG A 102 11.34 -43.90 -41.77
CA ARG A 102 12.57 -43.50 -42.52
C ARG A 102 12.25 -42.91 -43.89
N LEU A 103 11.35 -43.52 -44.65
CA LEU A 103 10.94 -43.03 -45.98
C LEU A 103 10.17 -41.70 -45.89
N GLN A 104 9.21 -41.57 -44.97
CA GLN A 104 8.51 -40.31 -44.70
C GLN A 104 9.48 -39.22 -44.24
N ARG A 105 10.43 -39.49 -43.34
CA ARG A 105 11.45 -38.51 -42.95
C ARG A 105 12.32 -38.04 -44.11
N THR A 106 12.69 -38.89 -45.06
CA THR A 106 13.45 -38.44 -46.24
C THR A 106 12.65 -37.51 -47.15
N LEU A 107 11.34 -37.72 -47.30
CA LEU A 107 10.45 -36.87 -48.10
C LEU A 107 10.12 -35.55 -47.38
N ASN A 108 9.82 -35.62 -46.08
CA ASN A 108 9.37 -34.49 -45.26
C ASN A 108 10.52 -33.74 -44.56
N ARG A 109 11.79 -34.08 -44.84
CA ARG A 109 12.95 -33.48 -44.14
C ARG A 109 12.96 -31.95 -44.19
N ARG A 110 12.56 -31.36 -45.32
CA ARG A 110 12.47 -29.89 -45.48
C ARG A 110 11.31 -29.29 -44.70
N SER A 111 10.13 -29.90 -44.71
CA SER A 111 8.98 -29.39 -43.94
C SER A 111 9.21 -29.53 -42.44
N ALA A 112 9.80 -30.64 -41.96
CA ALA A 112 10.14 -30.82 -40.55
C ALA A 112 11.18 -29.79 -40.05
N ILE A 113 12.20 -29.47 -40.86
CA ILE A 113 13.18 -28.42 -40.53
C ILE A 113 12.52 -27.04 -40.49
N LEU A 114 11.61 -26.74 -41.43
CA LEU A 114 10.88 -25.47 -41.46
C LEU A 114 9.89 -25.34 -40.30
N ALA A 115 9.14 -26.40 -39.97
CA ALA A 115 8.23 -26.44 -38.83
C ALA A 115 8.99 -26.22 -37.52
N ARG A 116 10.05 -27.00 -37.26
CA ARG A 116 10.93 -26.83 -36.10
C ARG A 116 11.45 -25.38 -35.98
N ARG A 117 11.88 -24.79 -37.10
CA ARG A 117 12.37 -23.42 -37.13
C ARG A 117 11.25 -22.42 -36.80
N SER A 118 10.06 -22.58 -37.37
CA SER A 118 8.88 -21.75 -37.09
C SER A 118 8.50 -21.78 -35.61
N VAL A 119 8.44 -22.97 -35.01
CA VAL A 119 8.16 -23.15 -33.57
C VAL A 119 9.27 -22.55 -32.71
N SER A 120 10.54 -22.68 -33.12
CA SER A 120 11.67 -22.06 -32.40
C SER A 120 11.68 -20.52 -32.49
N GLU A 121 11.28 -19.95 -33.64
CA GLU A 121 11.12 -18.51 -33.82
C GLU A 121 9.90 -17.98 -33.02
N SER A 122 8.82 -18.76 -32.92
CA SER A 122 7.65 -18.49 -32.06
C SER A 122 7.99 -18.50 -30.57
N LEU A 123 8.66 -19.55 -30.08
CA LEU A 123 9.19 -19.66 -28.72
C LEU A 123 10.06 -18.46 -28.33
N LEU A 124 10.93 -18.01 -29.24
CA LEU A 124 11.77 -16.84 -29.01
C LEU A 124 10.95 -15.55 -28.90
N GLY A 125 9.90 -15.39 -29.71
CA GLY A 125 8.98 -14.25 -29.66
C GLY A 125 8.15 -14.22 -28.36
N HIS A 126 7.60 -15.36 -27.95
CA HIS A 126 6.87 -15.47 -26.68
C HIS A 126 7.79 -15.26 -25.47
N TYR A 127 9.00 -15.84 -25.48
CA TYR A 127 10.02 -15.57 -24.47
C TYR A 127 10.36 -14.08 -24.34
N GLN A 128 10.55 -13.36 -25.45
CA GLN A 128 10.82 -11.92 -25.42
C GLN A 128 9.64 -11.11 -24.86
N THR A 129 8.41 -11.54 -25.16
CA THR A 129 7.18 -10.89 -24.68
C THR A 129 6.99 -11.11 -23.18
N ALA A 130 7.09 -12.36 -22.71
CA ALA A 130 7.06 -12.70 -21.29
C ALA A 130 8.18 -12.00 -20.52
N SER A 131 9.42 -12.01 -21.04
CA SER A 131 10.57 -11.31 -20.43
C SER A 131 10.42 -9.78 -20.41
N ARG A 132 9.54 -9.19 -21.25
CA ARG A 132 9.19 -7.77 -21.15
C ARG A 132 8.12 -7.58 -20.08
N ARG A 133 7.03 -8.36 -20.11
CA ARG A 133 5.96 -8.28 -19.10
C ARG A 133 6.43 -8.58 -17.68
N LEU A 134 7.43 -9.44 -17.49
CA LEU A 134 8.03 -9.66 -16.16
C LEU A 134 8.82 -8.46 -15.64
N ARG A 135 9.40 -7.64 -16.53
CA ARG A 135 10.02 -6.36 -16.14
C ARG A 135 8.97 -5.29 -15.83
N GLU A 136 7.87 -5.27 -16.58
CA GLU A 136 6.71 -4.42 -16.30
C GLU A 136 6.10 -4.79 -14.92
N ALA A 137 5.87 -6.09 -14.66
CA ALA A 137 5.40 -6.61 -13.38
C ALA A 137 6.39 -6.37 -12.22
N SER A 138 7.71 -6.43 -12.45
CA SER A 138 8.70 -6.08 -11.43
C SER A 138 8.65 -4.59 -11.05
N ALA A 139 8.45 -3.69 -12.02
CA ALA A 139 8.29 -2.27 -11.74
C ALA A 139 6.97 -2.01 -11.01
N PHE A 140 5.90 -2.71 -11.38
CA PHE A 140 4.61 -2.67 -10.68
C PHE A 140 4.72 -3.14 -9.21
N CYS A 141 5.55 -4.15 -8.90
CA CYS A 141 5.86 -4.51 -7.50
C CYS A 141 6.46 -3.35 -6.71
N ASP A 142 7.36 -2.55 -7.31
CA ASP A 142 7.93 -1.36 -6.68
C ASP A 142 6.85 -0.28 -6.43
N GLU A 143 5.88 -0.14 -7.34
CA GLU A 143 4.74 0.79 -7.18
C GLU A 143 3.78 0.35 -6.06
N LEU A 144 3.51 -0.95 -5.92
CA LEU A 144 2.77 -1.51 -4.78
C LEU A 144 3.52 -1.26 -3.45
N SER A 145 4.84 -1.49 -3.43
CA SER A 145 5.67 -1.23 -2.25
C SER A 145 5.63 0.25 -1.84
N MET A 146 5.74 1.16 -2.82
CA MET A 146 5.64 2.60 -2.58
C MET A 146 4.25 2.98 -2.05
N CYS A 147 3.17 2.41 -2.62
CA CYS A 147 1.81 2.67 -2.14
C CYS A 147 1.60 2.15 -0.70
N ALA A 148 2.16 1.00 -0.33
CA ALA A 148 2.12 0.50 1.04
C ALA A 148 2.87 1.41 2.02
N LEU A 149 4.04 1.95 1.62
CA LEU A 149 4.80 2.91 2.43
C LEU A 149 4.07 4.24 2.63
N GLU A 150 3.41 4.76 1.58
CA GLU A 150 2.57 5.96 1.67
C GLU A 150 1.36 5.75 2.58
N LEU A 151 0.72 4.58 2.53
CA LEU A 151 -0.37 4.21 3.44
C LEU A 151 0.13 4.03 4.87
N GLN A 152 1.34 3.52 5.08
CA GLN A 152 1.98 3.44 6.40
C GLN A 152 2.24 4.84 7.00
N ASP A 153 2.79 5.78 6.22
CA ASP A 153 2.98 7.18 6.66
C ASP A 153 1.63 7.87 7.01
N ALA A 154 0.55 7.51 6.30
CA ALA A 154 -0.81 7.94 6.64
C ALA A 154 -1.33 7.30 7.95
N VAL A 155 -1.06 6.02 8.22
CA VAL A 155 -1.37 5.37 9.51
C VAL A 155 -0.61 6.04 10.65
N ASP A 156 0.69 6.28 10.49
CA ASP A 156 1.53 6.90 11.52
C ASP A 156 1.12 8.35 11.79
N THR A 157 0.74 9.08 10.73
CA THR A 157 0.12 10.40 10.80
C THR A 157 -1.18 10.37 11.62
N LEU A 158 -2.11 9.47 11.30
CA LEU A 158 -3.39 9.34 12.01
C LEU A 158 -3.18 8.93 13.47
N HIS A 159 -2.22 8.04 13.74
CA HIS A 159 -1.91 7.63 15.10
C HIS A 159 -1.29 8.78 15.93
N THR A 160 -0.42 9.58 15.32
CA THR A 160 0.12 10.81 15.92
C THR A 160 -0.99 11.82 16.23
N ASP A 161 -1.91 12.05 15.29
CA ASP A 161 -3.11 12.88 15.47
C ASP A 161 -4.01 12.37 16.61
N LEU A 162 -4.17 11.05 16.75
CA LEU A 162 -4.98 10.42 17.80
C LEU A 162 -4.38 10.66 19.19
N VAL A 163 -3.06 10.52 19.34
CA VAL A 163 -2.33 10.79 20.59
C VAL A 163 -2.40 12.27 20.96
N HIS A 164 -2.24 13.18 19.98
CA HIS A 164 -2.37 14.61 20.24
C HIS A 164 -3.80 15.02 20.64
N THR A 165 -4.82 14.54 19.93
CA THR A 165 -6.22 14.84 20.26
C THR A 165 -6.62 14.32 21.63
N ALA A 166 -6.26 13.09 22.00
CA ALA A 166 -6.51 12.55 23.34
C ALA A 166 -5.83 13.38 24.46
N ARG A 167 -4.62 13.88 24.22
CA ARG A 167 -3.91 14.77 25.14
C ARG A 167 -4.61 16.12 25.28
N ASP A 168 -5.04 16.71 24.17
CA ASP A 168 -5.72 18.01 24.14
C ASP A 168 -7.10 17.94 24.81
N GLU A 169 -7.84 16.84 24.62
CA GLU A 169 -9.09 16.55 25.33
C GLU A 169 -8.90 16.47 26.84
N ARG A 170 -7.95 15.67 27.32
CA ARG A 170 -7.63 15.55 28.74
C ARG A 170 -7.31 16.91 29.34
N ALA A 171 -6.50 17.71 28.65
CA ALA A 171 -6.15 19.07 29.07
C ALA A 171 -7.35 20.05 29.07
N SER A 172 -8.35 19.87 28.19
CA SER A 172 -9.58 20.70 28.22
C SER A 172 -10.57 20.22 29.31
N ALA A 173 -10.70 18.91 29.51
CA ALA A 173 -11.51 18.35 30.59
C ALA A 173 -10.97 18.74 32.00
N GLU A 174 -9.65 18.68 32.21
CA GLU A 174 -9.00 19.17 33.43
C GLU A 174 -9.25 20.68 33.66
N ARG A 175 -9.26 21.49 32.58
CA ARG A 175 -9.60 22.92 32.64
C ARG A 175 -11.05 23.15 33.04
N ILE A 176 -12.01 22.43 32.45
CA ILE A 176 -13.45 22.53 32.79
C ILE A 176 -13.67 22.25 34.28
N LEU A 177 -13.12 21.15 34.82
CA LEU A 177 -13.24 20.85 36.25
C LEU A 177 -12.61 21.92 37.15
N SER A 178 -11.51 22.56 36.71
CA SER A 178 -10.90 23.67 37.46
C SER A 178 -11.75 24.95 37.46
N LEU A 179 -12.47 25.21 36.36
CA LEU A 179 -13.40 26.33 36.23
C LEU A 179 -14.68 26.10 37.03
N GLU A 180 -15.20 24.86 37.04
CA GLU A 180 -16.31 24.46 37.92
C GLU A 180 -15.96 24.63 39.40
N ALA A 181 -14.81 24.11 39.84
CA ALA A 181 -14.36 24.26 41.23
C ALA A 181 -14.17 25.74 41.61
N SER A 182 -13.73 26.58 40.67
CA SER A 182 -13.64 28.03 40.85
C SER A 182 -15.01 28.68 40.99
N LEU A 183 -15.99 28.28 40.16
CA LEU A 183 -17.38 28.76 40.21
C LEU A 183 -18.08 28.36 41.52
N ASP A 184 -17.89 27.13 41.99
CA ASP A 184 -18.41 26.66 43.28
C ASP A 184 -17.75 27.39 44.46
N GLY A 185 -16.47 27.76 44.32
CA GLY A 185 -15.69 28.50 45.32
C GLY A 185 -16.11 29.97 45.52
N LEU A 186 -16.73 30.62 44.52
CA LEU A 186 -17.05 32.06 44.54
C LEU A 186 -17.86 32.51 45.77
N GLY A 187 -18.71 31.65 46.31
CA GLY A 187 -19.51 31.94 47.51
C GLY A 187 -18.68 32.18 48.78
N SER A 188 -17.39 31.81 48.77
CA SER A 188 -16.47 31.95 49.91
C SER A 188 -15.51 33.14 49.82
N GLU A 189 -15.40 33.81 48.66
CA GLU A 189 -14.32 34.78 48.39
C GLU A 189 -14.51 36.17 49.01
N GLY A 190 -15.64 36.43 49.69
CA GLY A 190 -15.87 37.70 50.41
C GLY A 190 -15.94 38.95 49.50
N LEU A 191 -16.13 38.76 48.20
CA LEU A 191 -16.20 39.81 47.18
C LEU A 191 -17.43 40.72 47.33
N SER A 192 -17.36 41.93 46.76
CA SER A 192 -18.55 42.78 46.61
C SER A 192 -19.55 42.12 45.65
N PRO A 193 -20.88 42.37 45.79
CA PRO A 193 -21.89 41.74 44.95
C PRO A 193 -21.72 42.00 43.44
N GLU A 194 -21.16 43.15 43.07
CA GLU A 194 -20.88 43.51 41.68
C GLU A 194 -19.63 42.80 41.14
N ALA A 195 -18.55 42.72 41.95
CA ALA A 195 -17.34 41.99 41.58
C ALA A 195 -17.59 40.48 41.48
N LEU A 196 -18.42 39.92 42.36
CA LEU A 196 -18.81 38.51 42.34
C LEU A 196 -19.56 38.16 41.05
N ARG A 197 -20.55 38.98 40.64
CA ARG A 197 -21.27 38.80 39.36
C ARG A 197 -20.33 38.88 38.17
N ALA A 198 -19.49 39.92 38.09
CA ALA A 198 -18.54 40.07 36.98
C ALA A 198 -17.54 38.90 36.90
N ARG A 199 -17.12 38.34 38.05
CA ARG A 199 -16.27 37.14 38.11
C ARG A 199 -17.02 35.88 37.69
N GLN A 200 -18.28 35.72 38.13
CA GLN A 200 -19.15 34.61 37.75
C GLN A 200 -19.44 34.60 36.25
N ASP A 201 -19.82 35.74 35.66
CA ASP A 201 -20.09 35.86 34.22
C ASP A 201 -18.85 35.49 33.40
N ARG A 202 -17.67 35.98 33.82
CA ARG A 202 -16.39 35.65 33.19
C ARG A 202 -16.07 34.16 33.26
N LEU A 203 -16.14 33.55 34.45
CA LEU A 203 -15.86 32.12 34.61
C LEU A 203 -16.86 31.24 33.86
N THR A 204 -18.15 31.64 33.82
CA THR A 204 -19.20 30.95 33.04
C THR A 204 -18.94 31.05 31.54
N PHE A 205 -18.40 32.17 31.06
CA PHE A 205 -17.98 32.33 29.67
C PHE A 205 -16.75 31.46 29.34
N GLU A 206 -15.72 31.49 30.18
CA GLU A 206 -14.51 30.66 30.06
C GLU A 206 -14.88 29.15 30.07
N GLU A 207 -15.77 28.72 30.96
CA GLU A 207 -16.30 27.35 31.04
C GLU A 207 -17.04 26.93 29.77
N ARG A 208 -17.95 27.76 29.25
CA ARG A 208 -18.67 27.47 27.99
C ARG A 208 -17.73 27.38 26.78
N SER A 209 -16.70 28.23 26.76
CA SER A 209 -15.68 28.22 25.71
C SER A 209 -14.89 26.92 25.72
N GLU A 210 -14.38 26.49 26.89
CA GLU A 210 -13.69 25.20 27.04
C GLU A 210 -14.61 24.00 26.79
N SER A 211 -15.88 24.06 27.20
CA SER A 211 -16.87 23.01 26.93
C SER A 211 -17.12 22.79 25.42
N THR A 212 -17.15 23.89 24.67
CA THR A 212 -17.26 23.87 23.21
C THR A 212 -15.97 23.31 22.58
N ALA A 213 -14.80 23.74 23.08
CA ALA A 213 -13.51 23.23 22.65
C ALA A 213 -13.37 21.71 22.89
N LEU A 214 -13.74 21.20 24.06
CA LEU A 214 -13.74 19.76 24.37
C LEU A 214 -14.62 18.97 23.40
N THR A 215 -15.81 19.47 23.08
CA THR A 215 -16.72 18.80 22.13
C THR A 215 -16.11 18.73 20.73
N LEU A 216 -15.50 19.82 20.25
CA LEU A 216 -14.80 19.84 18.96
C LEU A 216 -13.57 18.94 18.92
N LEU A 217 -12.83 18.83 20.03
CA LEU A 217 -11.70 17.90 20.16
C LEU A 217 -12.18 16.45 20.11
N ARG A 218 -13.26 16.11 20.82
CA ARG A 218 -13.89 14.76 20.77
C ARG A 218 -14.37 14.38 19.38
N SER A 219 -15.08 15.26 18.68
CA SER A 219 -15.45 15.01 17.28
C SER A 219 -14.21 14.80 16.38
N ARG A 220 -13.07 15.47 16.66
CA ARG A 220 -11.81 15.24 15.92
C ARG A 220 -11.17 13.89 16.29
N HIS A 221 -11.14 13.52 17.56
CA HIS A 221 -10.58 12.23 18.01
C HIS A 221 -11.38 11.06 17.46
N GLU A 222 -12.71 11.08 17.60
CA GLU A 222 -13.59 10.04 17.04
C GLU A 222 -13.42 9.92 15.51
N LEU A 223 -13.32 11.05 14.79
CA LEU A 223 -13.06 11.06 13.34
C LEU A 223 -11.74 10.37 12.99
N VAL A 224 -10.65 10.70 13.69
CA VAL A 224 -9.33 10.11 13.47
C VAL A 224 -9.31 8.63 13.84
N GLN A 225 -9.92 8.25 14.96
CA GLN A 225 -10.00 6.86 15.44
C GLN A 225 -10.74 5.97 14.43
N ARG A 226 -11.84 6.48 13.83
CA ARG A 226 -12.64 5.75 12.85
C ARG A 226 -11.94 5.59 11.50
N GLU A 227 -11.17 6.58 11.05
CA GLU A 227 -10.41 6.51 9.79
C GLU A 227 -9.10 5.69 9.91
N LEU A 228 -8.55 5.53 11.12
CA LEU A 228 -7.30 4.78 11.37
C LEU A 228 -7.38 3.30 10.93
N GLU A 229 -8.45 2.61 11.31
CA GLU A 229 -8.58 1.17 11.06
C GLU A 229 -8.83 0.82 9.58
N PRO A 230 -9.70 1.53 8.83
CA PRO A 230 -9.82 1.37 7.38
C PRO A 230 -8.51 1.63 6.62
N VAL A 231 -7.71 2.63 7.02
CA VAL A 231 -6.42 2.91 6.37
C VAL A 231 -5.39 1.82 6.67
N ARG A 232 -5.39 1.23 7.88
CA ARG A 232 -4.60 0.02 8.19
C ARG A 232 -5.01 -1.16 7.32
N GLN A 233 -6.31 -1.45 7.21
CA GLN A 233 -6.82 -2.54 6.38
C GLN A 233 -6.46 -2.34 4.90
N LEU A 234 -6.49 -1.10 4.39
CA LEU A 234 -6.03 -0.76 3.04
C LEU A 234 -4.51 -0.95 2.87
N ARG A 235 -3.69 -0.52 3.85
CA ARG A 235 -2.24 -0.77 3.86
C ARG A 235 -1.93 -2.27 3.82
N ASP A 236 -2.54 -3.05 4.72
CA ASP A 236 -2.28 -4.48 4.86
C ASP A 236 -2.72 -5.26 3.62
N THR A 237 -3.81 -4.81 3.00
CA THR A 237 -4.28 -5.26 1.68
C THR A 237 -3.22 -5.04 0.59
N VAL A 238 -2.67 -3.82 0.48
CA VAL A 238 -1.64 -3.49 -0.53
C VAL A 238 -0.31 -4.21 -0.24
N MET A 239 0.07 -4.38 1.03
CA MET A 239 1.26 -5.15 1.41
C MET A 239 1.13 -6.62 1.01
N LYS A 240 -0.01 -7.25 1.33
CA LYS A 240 -0.28 -8.62 0.90
C LYS A 240 -0.19 -8.77 -0.63
N LEU A 241 -0.74 -7.79 -1.35
CA LEU A 241 -0.67 -7.74 -2.82
C LEU A 241 0.77 -7.66 -3.34
N HIS A 242 1.61 -6.85 -2.70
CA HIS A 242 3.03 -6.74 -3.02
C HIS A 242 3.76 -8.07 -2.77
N ASP A 243 3.57 -8.69 -1.61
CA ASP A 243 4.23 -9.95 -1.24
C ASP A 243 3.88 -11.08 -2.21
N GLU A 244 2.59 -11.21 -2.55
CA GLU A 244 2.09 -12.21 -3.51
C GLU A 244 2.62 -11.96 -4.94
N MET A 245 2.56 -10.72 -5.44
CA MET A 245 3.06 -10.36 -6.78
C MET A 245 4.58 -10.47 -6.88
N SER A 246 5.31 -10.08 -5.84
CA SER A 246 6.77 -10.18 -5.75
C SER A 246 7.23 -11.65 -5.75
N GLY A 247 6.57 -12.50 -4.97
CA GLY A 247 6.79 -13.94 -4.96
C GLY A 247 6.58 -14.58 -6.33
N PHE A 248 5.50 -14.20 -7.03
CA PHE A 248 5.22 -14.64 -8.40
C PHE A 248 6.30 -14.18 -9.39
N VAL A 249 6.61 -12.88 -9.45
CA VAL A 249 7.60 -12.33 -10.40
C VAL A 249 8.98 -12.95 -10.19
N MET A 250 9.37 -13.24 -8.94
CA MET A 250 10.64 -13.93 -8.65
C MET A 250 10.67 -15.36 -9.20
N GLN A 251 9.60 -16.14 -9.02
CA GLN A 251 9.49 -17.51 -9.54
C GLN A 251 9.46 -17.52 -11.07
N ALA A 252 8.63 -16.66 -11.66
CA ALA A 252 8.46 -16.56 -13.11
C ALA A 252 9.75 -16.09 -13.81
N ASN A 253 10.48 -15.12 -13.25
CA ASN A 253 11.80 -14.72 -13.77
C ASN A 253 12.76 -15.91 -13.81
N SER A 254 12.90 -16.68 -12.72
CA SER A 254 13.80 -17.84 -12.66
C SER A 254 13.49 -18.89 -13.74
N ALA A 255 12.21 -19.17 -13.95
CA ALA A 255 11.74 -20.13 -14.94
C ALA A 255 11.94 -19.62 -16.38
N VAL A 256 11.57 -18.35 -16.66
CA VAL A 256 11.74 -17.71 -17.98
C VAL A 256 13.22 -17.57 -18.35
N ASP A 257 14.10 -17.14 -17.44
CA ASP A 257 15.55 -17.06 -17.66
C ASP A 257 16.14 -18.42 -18.06
N THR A 258 15.66 -19.50 -17.43
CA THR A 258 16.13 -20.86 -17.71
C THR A 258 15.63 -21.35 -19.07
N ALA A 259 14.37 -21.07 -19.41
CA ALA A 259 13.83 -21.32 -20.74
C ALA A 259 14.57 -20.51 -21.81
N GLY A 260 14.87 -19.23 -21.57
CA GLY A 260 15.60 -18.34 -22.48
C GLY A 260 16.99 -18.85 -22.84
N ARG A 261 17.77 -19.27 -21.84
CA ARG A 261 19.08 -19.92 -22.05
C ARG A 261 18.96 -21.17 -22.93
N ARG A 262 17.92 -21.97 -22.74
CA ARG A 262 17.67 -23.22 -23.51
C ARG A 262 17.19 -22.94 -24.94
N ILE A 263 16.30 -21.97 -25.15
CA ILE A 263 15.87 -21.49 -26.48
C ILE A 263 17.07 -20.93 -27.26
N GLN A 264 17.95 -20.16 -26.61
CA GLN A 264 19.15 -19.63 -27.25
C GLN A 264 20.15 -20.73 -27.61
N ALA A 265 20.32 -21.75 -26.75
CA ALA A 265 21.13 -22.93 -27.05
C ALA A 265 20.56 -23.74 -28.23
N LEU A 266 19.23 -23.83 -28.36
CA LEU A 266 18.53 -24.48 -29.47
C LEU A 266 18.84 -23.84 -30.83
N GLY A 267 19.10 -22.53 -30.86
CA GLY A 267 19.54 -21.80 -32.05
C GLY A 267 21.02 -21.96 -32.41
N MET A 268 21.84 -22.52 -31.51
CA MET A 268 23.31 -22.61 -31.67
C MET A 268 23.86 -24.05 -31.69
N ALA A 269 23.15 -25.02 -31.11
CA ALA A 269 23.65 -26.38 -30.89
C ALA A 269 23.27 -27.37 -32.01
N ALA A 270 24.19 -28.29 -32.31
CA ALA A 270 23.94 -29.42 -33.22
C ALA A 270 23.13 -30.55 -32.55
N ASP A 271 23.30 -30.77 -31.23
CA ASP A 271 22.55 -31.75 -30.42
C ASP A 271 21.19 -31.21 -29.96
N ALA A 272 20.43 -30.75 -30.94
CA ALA A 272 19.09 -30.21 -30.77
C ALA A 272 18.13 -31.12 -29.95
N PRO A 273 18.15 -32.47 -30.04
CA PRO A 273 17.24 -33.34 -29.27
C PRO A 273 17.42 -33.28 -27.75
N MET A 274 18.64 -33.03 -27.26
CA MET A 274 18.93 -32.92 -25.83
C MET A 274 18.44 -31.57 -25.28
N VAL A 275 18.72 -30.49 -26.01
CA VAL A 275 18.30 -29.14 -25.64
C VAL A 275 16.77 -29.00 -25.64
N VAL A 276 16.05 -29.70 -26.53
CA VAL A 276 14.57 -29.75 -26.49
C VAL A 276 14.08 -30.46 -25.22
N ALA A 277 14.63 -31.62 -24.87
CA ALA A 277 14.22 -32.34 -23.66
C ALA A 277 14.49 -31.53 -22.38
N GLU A 278 15.61 -30.79 -22.34
CA GLU A 278 15.87 -29.83 -21.26
C GLU A 278 14.90 -28.64 -21.30
N LEU A 279 14.57 -28.10 -22.48
CA LEU A 279 13.58 -27.03 -22.60
C LEU A 279 12.21 -27.47 -22.08
N HIS A 280 11.78 -28.70 -22.38
CA HIS A 280 10.54 -29.29 -21.86
C HIS A 280 10.50 -29.27 -20.34
N ALA A 281 11.52 -29.83 -19.67
CA ALA A 281 11.63 -29.81 -18.20
C ALA A 281 11.67 -28.38 -17.63
N SER A 282 12.15 -27.40 -18.41
CA SER A 282 12.07 -25.97 -18.05
C SER A 282 10.63 -25.43 -18.08
N LEU A 283 9.85 -25.86 -19.07
CA LEU A 283 8.46 -25.47 -19.29
C LEU A 283 7.46 -26.26 -18.41
N GLU A 284 7.84 -27.42 -17.90
CA GLU A 284 7.13 -28.13 -16.83
C GLU A 284 7.30 -27.41 -15.49
N ASN A 285 8.53 -27.01 -15.12
CA ASN A 285 8.75 -26.17 -13.93
C ASN A 285 8.03 -24.80 -14.02
N LEU A 286 7.96 -24.23 -15.24
CA LEU A 286 7.16 -23.04 -15.54
C LEU A 286 5.65 -23.31 -15.32
N SER A 287 5.18 -24.53 -15.57
CA SER A 287 3.79 -24.95 -15.32
C SER A 287 3.42 -25.01 -13.86
N GLU A 288 4.32 -25.49 -12.99
CA GLU A 288 4.09 -25.48 -11.54
C GLU A 288 4.00 -24.03 -11.01
N ALA A 289 4.89 -23.15 -11.51
CA ALA A 289 4.80 -21.71 -11.21
C ALA A 289 3.49 -21.09 -11.72
N MET A 290 3.02 -21.48 -12.91
CA MET A 290 1.72 -21.03 -13.45
C MET A 290 0.52 -21.52 -12.62
N GLN A 291 0.54 -22.73 -12.07
CA GLN A 291 -0.54 -23.21 -11.19
C GLN A 291 -0.59 -22.45 -9.87
N ALA A 292 0.56 -22.06 -9.30
CA ALA A 292 0.58 -21.11 -8.19
C ALA A 292 -0.02 -19.75 -8.61
N THR A 293 0.13 -19.35 -9.87
CA THR A 293 -0.40 -18.08 -10.41
C THR A 293 -1.93 -18.05 -10.51
N GLU A 294 -2.60 -19.18 -10.78
CA GLU A 294 -4.07 -19.21 -10.86
C GLU A 294 -4.73 -18.85 -9.52
N LEU A 295 -4.19 -19.35 -8.40
CA LEU A 295 -4.63 -19.00 -7.05
C LEU A 295 -4.41 -17.51 -6.72
N TYR A 296 -3.35 -16.89 -7.26
CA TYR A 296 -3.10 -15.45 -7.08
C TYR A 296 -4.07 -14.57 -7.86
N VAL A 297 -4.44 -14.96 -9.09
CA VAL A 297 -5.43 -14.22 -9.89
C VAL A 297 -6.80 -14.26 -9.22
N GLU A 298 -7.20 -15.39 -8.64
CA GLU A 298 -8.45 -15.52 -7.89
C GLU A 298 -8.45 -14.65 -6.61
N ALA A 299 -7.35 -14.63 -5.85
CA ALA A 299 -7.20 -13.78 -4.67
C ALA A 299 -7.23 -12.28 -5.00
N ALA A 300 -6.57 -11.85 -6.08
CA ALA A 300 -6.62 -10.46 -6.55
C ALA A 300 -8.04 -10.07 -7.04
N GLN A 301 -8.76 -10.99 -7.68
CA GLN A 301 -10.15 -10.75 -8.13
C GLN A 301 -11.13 -10.63 -6.97
N ASP A 302 -11.01 -11.44 -5.91
CA ASP A 302 -11.81 -11.29 -4.68
C ASP A 302 -11.58 -9.92 -4.02
N LEU A 303 -10.35 -9.42 -4.08
CA LEU A 303 -9.99 -8.10 -3.56
C LEU A 303 -10.74 -6.95 -4.26
N VAL A 304 -10.79 -6.97 -5.61
CA VAL A 304 -11.51 -5.98 -6.43
C VAL A 304 -13.02 -6.12 -6.31
N THR A 305 -13.52 -7.35 -6.32
CA THR A 305 -14.97 -7.60 -6.47
C THR A 305 -15.72 -7.59 -5.15
N ARG A 306 -15.03 -7.81 -4.02
CA ARG A 306 -15.63 -7.89 -2.69
C ARG A 306 -14.98 -6.96 -1.68
N VAL A 307 -13.67 -7.07 -1.43
CA VAL A 307 -13.02 -6.40 -0.29
C VAL A 307 -13.03 -4.87 -0.41
N LEU A 308 -12.55 -4.33 -1.54
CA LEU A 308 -12.53 -2.87 -1.77
C LEU A 308 -13.94 -2.26 -1.84
N PRO A 309 -14.93 -2.88 -2.54
CA PRO A 309 -16.32 -2.44 -2.48
C PRO A 309 -16.91 -2.43 -1.06
N ASP A 310 -16.76 -3.51 -0.29
CA ASP A 310 -17.28 -3.60 1.09
C ASP A 310 -16.69 -2.50 1.98
N LEU A 311 -15.37 -2.27 1.90
CA LEU A 311 -14.71 -1.19 2.63
C LEU A 311 -15.28 0.17 2.22
N SER A 312 -15.42 0.45 0.92
CA SER A 312 -15.97 1.71 0.42
C SER A 312 -17.42 1.94 0.88
N ALA A 313 -18.25 0.89 0.90
CA ALA A 313 -19.65 0.98 1.30
C ALA A 313 -19.83 1.19 2.81
N ARG A 314 -19.03 0.50 3.64
CA ARG A 314 -18.99 0.70 5.10
C ARG A 314 -18.55 2.12 5.44
N LEU A 315 -17.52 2.61 4.77
CA LEU A 315 -16.99 3.98 4.93
C LEU A 315 -18.00 5.06 4.52
N ALA A 316 -18.76 4.85 3.44
CA ALA A 316 -19.81 5.79 3.02
C ALA A 316 -20.95 5.83 4.05
N ALA A 317 -21.48 4.67 4.44
CA ALA A 317 -22.59 4.58 5.40
C ALA A 317 -22.26 5.20 6.78
N GLN A 318 -20.98 5.17 7.19
CA GLN A 318 -20.52 5.80 8.42
C GLN A 318 -20.47 7.34 8.36
N GLN A 319 -20.39 7.95 7.17
CA GLN A 319 -20.33 9.40 7.03
C GLN A 319 -21.70 10.06 7.15
N ASP A 320 -22.73 9.49 6.52
CA ASP A 320 -24.09 10.04 6.54
C ASP A 320 -24.60 10.18 7.99
N VAL A 321 -24.37 9.16 8.81
CA VAL A 321 -24.73 9.15 10.25
C VAL A 321 -23.95 10.21 11.04
N GLN A 322 -22.68 10.46 10.70
CA GLN A 322 -21.84 11.38 11.47
C GLN A 322 -22.12 12.86 11.17
N GLY A 323 -22.54 13.19 9.95
CA GLY A 323 -22.96 14.55 9.59
C GLY A 323 -24.12 15.05 10.45
N GLU A 324 -25.08 14.17 10.75
CA GLU A 324 -26.23 14.46 11.62
C GLU A 324 -25.83 14.56 13.11
N LEU A 325 -24.94 13.68 13.59
CA LEU A 325 -24.51 13.65 14.99
C LEU A 325 -23.66 14.88 15.38
N ASP A 326 -22.69 15.27 14.55
CA ASP A 326 -21.83 16.42 14.86
C ASP A 326 -22.61 17.75 14.82
N ALA A 327 -23.63 17.86 13.96
CA ALA A 327 -24.52 19.03 13.95
C ALA A 327 -25.36 19.10 15.24
N ALA A 328 -25.94 17.98 15.67
CA ALA A 328 -26.75 17.91 16.90
C ALA A 328 -25.94 18.16 18.18
N ALA A 329 -24.67 17.74 18.23
CA ALA A 329 -23.80 17.94 19.39
C ALA A 329 -23.44 19.41 19.66
N LEU A 330 -23.50 20.27 18.63
CA LEU A 330 -23.05 21.67 18.70
C LEU A 330 -24.17 22.67 19.07
N GLU A 331 -25.45 22.32 18.91
CA GLU A 331 -26.57 23.23 19.18
C GLU A 331 -27.05 23.26 20.64
N GLY A 332 -26.58 22.35 21.51
CA GLY A 332 -27.31 22.02 22.75
C GLY A 332 -26.52 21.80 24.05
N LEU A 333 -25.24 22.19 24.15
CA LEU A 333 -24.39 21.91 25.33
C LEU A 333 -24.83 22.70 26.59
N ASP A 334 -25.50 22.01 27.51
CA ASP A 334 -25.75 22.50 28.87
C ASP A 334 -24.57 22.20 29.82
N ARG A 335 -24.44 22.95 30.92
CA ARG A 335 -23.35 22.84 31.90
C ARG A 335 -23.25 21.43 32.51
N ALA A 336 -24.39 20.82 32.84
CA ALA A 336 -24.42 19.46 33.36
C ALA A 336 -23.94 18.41 32.32
N GLN A 337 -24.14 18.67 31.03
CA GLN A 337 -23.66 17.83 29.94
C GLN A 337 -22.17 18.02 29.71
N ALA A 338 -21.67 19.27 29.73
CA ALA A 338 -20.25 19.59 29.65
C ALA A 338 -19.44 18.89 30.75
N ARG A 339 -19.93 18.91 31.99
CA ARG A 339 -19.32 18.17 33.11
C ARG A 339 -19.33 16.66 32.88
N ALA A 340 -20.47 16.09 32.47
CA ALA A 340 -20.57 14.66 32.19
C ALA A 340 -19.65 14.22 31.02
N LEU A 341 -19.44 15.10 30.03
CA LEU A 341 -18.48 14.90 28.96
C LEU A 341 -17.04 14.96 29.49
N ALA A 342 -16.68 15.95 30.30
CA ALA A 342 -15.35 16.05 30.91
C ALA A 342 -15.02 14.83 31.80
N ASP A 343 -15.94 14.46 32.71
CA ASP A 343 -15.82 13.26 33.56
C ASP A 343 -15.66 11.98 32.73
N ARG A 344 -16.38 11.86 31.61
CA ARG A 344 -16.25 10.74 30.69
C ARG A 344 -14.88 10.74 30.00
N ALA A 345 -14.43 11.86 29.47
CA ALA A 345 -13.14 11.96 28.76
C ALA A 345 -11.96 11.57 29.68
N LEU A 346 -12.01 11.93 30.96
CA LEU A 346 -10.99 11.54 31.94
C LEU A 346 -11.05 10.06 32.31
N ARG A 347 -12.23 9.41 32.27
CA ARG A 347 -12.35 7.96 32.43
C ARG A 347 -11.84 7.23 31.20
N ASP A 348 -12.28 7.62 30.00
CA ASP A 348 -11.84 7.04 28.73
C ASP A 348 -10.29 7.11 28.63
N ALA A 349 -9.68 8.23 29.03
CA ALA A 349 -8.22 8.40 29.08
C ALA A 349 -7.53 7.53 30.16
N ALA A 350 -8.16 7.32 31.32
CA ALA A 350 -7.62 6.47 32.37
C ALA A 350 -7.73 4.97 32.01
N GLU A 351 -8.81 4.56 31.33
CA GLU A 351 -8.96 3.20 30.79
C GLU A 351 -7.89 2.93 29.72
N ALA A 352 -7.66 3.86 28.79
CA ALA A 352 -6.59 3.74 27.81
C ALA A 352 -5.17 3.66 28.43
N GLU A 353 -4.93 4.35 29.55
CA GLU A 353 -3.66 4.28 30.30
C GLU A 353 -3.48 2.89 30.96
N VAL A 354 -4.56 2.28 31.45
CA VAL A 354 -4.56 0.90 32.00
C VAL A 354 -4.40 -0.16 30.89
N ASP A 355 -5.07 0.01 29.76
CA ASP A 355 -4.95 -0.90 28.61
C ASP A 355 -3.53 -0.89 28.03
N ALA A 356 -2.89 0.28 27.93
CA ALA A 356 -1.48 0.38 27.52
C ALA A 356 -0.54 -0.35 28.50
N LEU A 357 -0.73 -0.15 29.81
CA LEU A 357 0.07 -0.82 30.84
C LEU A 357 -0.14 -2.34 30.87
N THR A 358 -1.35 -2.84 30.62
CA THR A 358 -1.61 -4.29 30.58
C THR A 358 -1.08 -4.94 29.30
N ALA A 359 -1.10 -4.23 28.18
CA ALA A 359 -0.47 -4.67 26.92
C ALA A 359 1.06 -4.78 27.02
N GLU A 360 1.75 -3.92 27.79
CA GLU A 360 3.21 -4.03 28.03
C GLU A 360 3.61 -5.23 28.92
N HIS A 361 2.66 -5.83 29.65
CA HIS A 361 2.90 -6.94 30.57
C HIS A 361 2.37 -8.30 30.04
N SER A 362 1.95 -8.35 28.77
CA SER A 362 1.41 -9.53 28.07
C SER A 362 2.39 -10.10 27.05
#